data_AF-A0A0M2XUV6-F1
#
_entry.id   AF-A0A0M2XUV6-F1
#
_cell.length_a   1.000
_cell.length_b   1.000
_cell.length_c   1.000
_cell.angle_alpha   90.00
_cell.angle_beta   90.00
_cell.angle_gamma   90.00
#
_symmetry.space_group_name_H-M   'P 1'
#
loop_
_entity.id
_entity.type
_entity.pdbx_description
1 polymer ?
#
loop_
_entity_poly.entity_id
_entity_poly.type
_entity_poly.pdbx_seq_one_letter_code
_entity_poly.pdbx_strand_id
1 'polypeptide(L)'
;MNKIAFVAIASLAIAACGTQENGATGVKALQDSTIKIHDEIMPQIAHFDRDAVKIDSILANLKNIKTAKADLDTSSTRKDLSILKANLESATDHMMDWMKGYNPDSTDVKYFETELQKVSDMKKIFDNVAKESQDKLKNF
;
A
#
# COMPACT_ATOMS: atom_id res chain seq x y z
N MET A 1 -70.47 23.83 -23.78
CA MET A 1 -70.60 22.36 -23.90
C MET A 1 -69.24 21.79 -24.25
N ASN A 2 -68.75 20.90 -23.38
CA ASN A 2 -67.47 20.19 -23.50
C ASN A 2 -67.24 19.57 -24.87
N LYS A 3 -65.98 19.47 -25.30
CA LYS A 3 -65.34 18.24 -25.81
C LYS A 3 -63.84 18.45 -26.12
N ILE A 4 -63.05 18.20 -25.08
CA ILE A 4 -61.83 17.36 -25.02
C ILE A 4 -60.99 17.26 -26.31
N ALA A 5 -59.76 17.76 -26.18
CA ALA A 5 -58.61 17.53 -27.06
C ALA A 5 -58.22 16.05 -27.12
N PHE A 6 -57.95 15.53 -28.33
CA PHE A 6 -57.28 14.24 -28.52
C PHE A 6 -55.82 14.50 -28.88
N VAL A 7 -54.96 14.33 -27.87
CA VAL A 7 -53.51 14.26 -27.99
C VAL A 7 -53.15 12.84 -28.41
N ALA A 8 -52.60 12.68 -29.61
CA ALA A 8 -51.94 11.45 -30.03
C ALA A 8 -50.44 11.56 -29.71
N ILE A 9 -50.03 11.06 -28.54
CA ILE A 9 -48.62 10.86 -28.21
C ILE A 9 -48.20 9.52 -28.81
N ALA A 10 -47.33 9.59 -29.82
CA ALA A 10 -46.60 8.46 -30.34
C ALA A 10 -45.59 7.99 -29.28
N SER A 11 -45.84 6.84 -28.68
CA SER A 11 -44.89 6.15 -27.80
C SER A 11 -43.81 5.48 -28.64
N LEU A 12 -42.77 6.23 -29.03
CA LEU A 12 -41.48 5.65 -29.38
C LEU A 12 -40.82 5.17 -28.08
N ALA A 13 -41.07 3.91 -27.72
CA ALA A 13 -40.26 3.21 -26.73
C ALA A 13 -38.95 2.80 -27.40
N ILE A 14 -37.97 3.70 -27.41
CA ILE A 14 -36.58 3.37 -27.74
C ILE A 14 -35.76 3.39 -26.45
N ALA A 15 -35.16 2.23 -26.20
CA ALA A 15 -33.97 1.99 -25.39
C ALA A 15 -34.03 2.36 -23.90
N ALA A 16 -34.37 1.36 -23.09
CA ALA A 16 -33.60 1.10 -21.88
C ALA A 16 -33.51 -0.42 -21.70
N CYS A 17 -32.71 -1.08 -22.55
CA CYS A 17 -31.96 -2.24 -22.07
C CYS A 17 -31.05 -1.68 -20.98
N GLY A 18 -31.51 -1.74 -19.73
CA GLY A 18 -30.66 -1.58 -18.56
C GLY A 18 -29.74 -2.79 -18.53
N THR A 19 -28.68 -2.73 -19.32
CA THR A 19 -27.56 -3.66 -19.27
C THR A 19 -27.07 -3.65 -17.83
N GLN A 20 -27.10 -4.82 -17.24
CA GLN A 20 -26.47 -5.14 -15.97
C GLN A 20 -24.94 -5.03 -16.18
N GLU A 21 -24.41 -3.81 -16.22
CA GLU A 21 -23.01 -3.48 -16.54
C GLU A 21 -22.22 -2.95 -15.33
N ASN A 22 -22.71 -3.20 -14.11
CA ASN A 22 -22.09 -2.69 -12.87
C ASN A 22 -20.90 -3.53 -12.35
N GLY A 23 -20.63 -4.72 -12.94
CA GLY A 23 -19.55 -5.61 -12.50
C GLY A 23 -18.17 -5.21 -13.03
N ALA A 24 -18.04 -5.04 -14.35
CA ALA A 24 -16.75 -4.77 -15.00
C ALA A 24 -16.18 -3.39 -14.65
N THR A 25 -17.03 -2.36 -14.61
CA THR A 25 -16.64 -1.00 -14.22
C THR A 25 -16.20 -0.92 -12.75
N GLY A 26 -16.88 -1.68 -11.86
CA GLY A 26 -16.53 -1.75 -10.44
C GLY A 26 -15.21 -2.48 -10.18
N VAL A 27 -14.99 -3.62 -10.84
CA VAL A 27 -13.72 -4.37 -10.76
C VAL A 27 -12.55 -3.50 -11.22
N LYS A 28 -12.68 -2.80 -12.35
CA LYS A 28 -11.59 -1.97 -12.88
C LYS A 28 -11.22 -0.82 -11.95
N ALA A 29 -12.21 -0.15 -11.36
CA ALA A 29 -11.95 0.92 -10.39
C ALA A 29 -11.21 0.43 -9.13
N LEU A 30 -11.55 -0.76 -8.64
CA LEU A 30 -10.85 -1.39 -7.52
C LEU A 30 -9.41 -1.77 -7.89
N GLN A 31 -9.20 -2.38 -9.05
CA GLN A 31 -7.86 -2.69 -9.58
C GLN A 31 -6.99 -1.44 -9.66
N ASP A 32 -7.49 -0.37 -10.29
CA ASP A 32 -6.74 0.88 -10.45
C ASP A 32 -6.37 1.49 -9.10
N SER A 33 -7.26 1.40 -8.11
CA SER A 33 -6.99 1.85 -6.75
C SER A 33 -5.95 0.99 -6.04
N THR A 34 -6.02 -0.34 -6.20
CA THR A 34 -5.05 -1.28 -5.63
C THR A 34 -3.65 -1.04 -6.20
N ILE A 35 -3.53 -0.93 -7.54
CA ILE A 35 -2.25 -0.71 -8.21
C ILE A 35 -1.68 0.67 -7.89
N LYS A 36 -2.53 1.70 -7.78
CA LYS A 36 -2.09 3.03 -7.33
C LYS A 36 -1.40 2.97 -5.97
N ILE A 37 -1.97 2.25 -4.99
CA ILE A 37 -1.36 2.11 -3.66
C ILE A 37 -0.05 1.31 -3.73
N HIS A 38 0.00 0.25 -4.53
CA HIS A 38 1.25 -0.47 -4.82
C HIS A 38 2.33 0.51 -5.33
N ASP A 39 2.02 1.32 -6.34
CA ASP A 39 2.96 2.27 -6.93
C ASP A 39 3.41 3.36 -5.95
N GLU A 40 2.55 3.77 -5.01
CA GLU A 40 2.89 4.68 -3.92
C GLU A 40 3.87 4.06 -2.89
N ILE A 41 3.81 2.74 -2.70
CA ILE A 41 4.69 2.02 -1.77
C ILE A 41 6.07 1.75 -2.41
N MET A 42 6.12 1.42 -3.70
CA MET A 42 7.35 0.98 -4.38
C MET A 42 8.59 1.87 -4.17
N PRO A 43 8.51 3.22 -4.19
CA PRO A 43 9.66 4.06 -3.91
C PRO A 43 10.24 3.86 -2.50
N GLN A 44 9.40 3.52 -1.51
CA GLN A 44 9.83 3.31 -0.13
C GLN A 44 10.74 2.09 0.02
N ILE A 45 10.56 1.05 -0.80
CA ILE A 45 11.41 -0.15 -0.77
C ILE A 45 12.88 0.22 -0.98
N ALA A 46 13.17 1.07 -1.98
CA ALA A 46 14.55 1.53 -2.21
C ALA A 46 15.09 2.42 -1.07
N HIS A 47 14.24 3.06 -0.28
CA HIS A 47 14.65 3.72 0.96
C HIS A 47 14.96 2.69 2.06
N PHE A 48 14.12 1.67 2.21
CA PHE A 48 14.29 0.62 3.21
C PHE A 48 15.57 -0.17 2.99
N ASP A 49 15.90 -0.51 1.73
CA ASP A 49 17.16 -1.19 1.39
C ASP A 49 18.38 -0.36 1.81
N ARG A 50 18.36 0.95 1.55
CA ARG A 50 19.43 1.86 1.95
C ARG A 50 19.55 1.99 3.47
N ASP A 51 18.41 2.05 4.15
CA ASP A 51 18.36 2.14 5.62
C ASP A 51 18.85 0.83 6.26
N ALA A 52 18.51 -0.32 5.70
CA ALA A 52 19.02 -1.62 6.15
C ALA A 52 20.56 -1.69 6.03
N VAL A 53 21.13 -1.22 4.93
CA VAL A 53 22.59 -1.10 4.75
C VAL A 53 23.20 -0.11 5.75
N LYS A 54 22.55 1.04 5.99
CA LYS A 54 22.98 2.00 7.01
C LYS A 54 22.99 1.36 8.40
N ILE A 55 21.96 0.60 8.75
CA ILE A 55 21.85 -0.13 10.01
C ILE A 55 23.01 -1.12 10.16
N ASP A 56 23.32 -1.91 9.13
CA ASP A 56 24.44 -2.86 9.18
C ASP A 56 25.77 -2.16 9.44
N SER A 57 26.00 -1.02 8.77
CA SER A 57 27.18 -0.18 8.98
C SER A 57 27.27 0.33 10.43
N ILE A 58 26.16 0.83 10.99
CA ILE A 58 26.10 1.28 12.40
C ILE A 58 26.40 0.12 13.34
N LEU A 59 25.73 -1.01 13.17
CA LEU A 59 25.87 -2.21 14.02
C LEU A 59 27.29 -2.77 14.03
N ALA A 60 27.97 -2.74 12.88
CA ALA A 60 29.36 -3.14 12.73
C ALA A 60 30.33 -2.17 13.44
N ASN A 61 29.96 -0.88 13.55
CA ASN A 61 30.81 0.18 14.08
C ASN A 61 30.42 0.69 15.47
N LEU A 62 29.47 0.06 16.17
CA LEU A 62 28.96 0.53 17.47
C LEU A 62 30.04 0.85 18.50
N LYS A 63 31.12 0.06 18.55
CA LYS A 63 32.23 0.31 19.48
C LYS A 63 32.91 1.65 19.20
N ASN A 64 33.15 1.97 17.92
CA ASN A 64 33.75 3.24 17.50
C ASN A 64 32.76 4.40 17.68
N ILE A 65 31.47 4.17 17.46
CA ILE A 65 30.45 5.20 17.70
C ILE A 65 30.39 5.56 19.19
N LYS A 66 30.49 4.56 20.09
CA LYS A 66 30.53 4.78 21.54
C LYS A 66 31.73 5.64 21.98
N THR A 67 32.88 5.60 21.27
CA THR A 67 34.00 6.47 21.63
C THR A 67 33.70 7.95 21.36
N ALA A 68 32.84 8.25 20.38
CA ALA A 68 32.38 9.62 20.09
C ALA A 68 31.10 10.00 20.87
N LYS A 69 30.30 9.02 21.27
CA LYS A 69 29.04 9.17 22.03
C LYS A 69 29.12 8.31 23.29
N ALA A 70 29.80 8.83 24.33
CA ALA A 70 30.14 8.05 25.52
C ALA A 70 28.91 7.51 26.30
N ASP A 71 27.79 8.22 26.20
CA ASP A 71 26.49 7.91 26.78
C ASP A 71 25.69 6.86 25.97
N LEU A 72 26.15 6.47 24.78
CA LEU A 72 25.47 5.48 23.94
C LEU A 72 25.41 4.11 24.64
N ASP A 73 24.20 3.65 24.91
CA ASP A 73 23.94 2.26 25.27
C ASP A 73 24.01 1.39 24.01
N THR A 74 25.15 0.73 23.82
CA THR A 74 25.40 -0.14 22.67
C THR A 74 24.57 -1.42 22.69
N SER A 75 24.08 -1.86 23.85
CA SER A 75 23.23 -3.05 23.97
C SER A 75 21.81 -2.73 23.49
N SER A 76 21.22 -1.67 24.05
CA SER A 76 19.89 -1.19 23.63
C SER A 76 19.90 -0.80 22.16
N THR A 77 20.92 -0.07 21.71
CA THR A 77 21.05 0.34 20.30
C THR A 77 21.10 -0.86 19.36
N ARG A 78 21.87 -1.91 19.71
CA ARG A 78 21.95 -3.12 18.89
C ARG A 78 20.58 -3.77 18.75
N LYS A 79 19.87 -3.95 19.86
CA LYS A 79 18.53 -4.54 19.86
C LYS A 79 17.57 -3.71 19.00
N ASP A 80 17.53 -2.40 19.22
CA ASP A 80 16.58 -1.51 18.56
C ASP A 80 16.80 -1.42 17.05
N LEU A 81 18.07 -1.38 16.61
CA LEU A 81 18.42 -1.35 15.19
C LEU A 81 18.23 -2.70 14.51
N SER A 82 18.50 -3.82 15.18
CA SER A 82 18.21 -5.15 14.63
C SER A 82 16.70 -5.37 14.44
N ILE A 83 15.86 -4.89 15.37
CA ILE A 83 14.40 -4.92 15.22
C ILE A 83 13.97 -4.05 14.04
N LEU A 84 14.48 -2.81 13.96
CA LEU A 84 14.16 -1.92 12.84
C LEU A 84 14.52 -2.55 11.50
N LYS A 85 15.71 -3.15 11.37
CA LYS A 85 16.13 -3.85 10.15
C LYS A 85 15.15 -4.97 9.77
N ALA A 86 14.78 -5.82 10.72
CA ALA A 86 13.82 -6.88 10.49
C ALA A 86 12.45 -6.34 10.05
N ASN A 87 12.00 -5.20 10.58
CA ASN A 87 10.75 -4.56 10.17
C ASN A 87 10.81 -4.02 8.73
N LEU A 88 11.94 -3.41 8.33
CA LEU A 88 12.18 -2.92 6.97
C LEU A 88 12.13 -4.06 5.94
N GLU A 89 12.81 -5.16 6.24
CA GLU A 89 12.86 -6.37 5.40
C GLU A 89 11.47 -7.03 5.34
N SER A 90 10.80 -7.22 6.48
CA SER A 90 9.46 -7.82 6.54
C SER A 90 8.40 -7.02 5.79
N ALA A 91 8.45 -5.69 5.83
CA ALA A 91 7.53 -4.85 5.06
C ALA A 91 7.72 -5.06 3.55
N THR A 92 8.98 -5.13 3.10
CA THR A 92 9.33 -5.40 1.70
C THR A 92 8.89 -6.80 1.27
N ASP A 93 9.14 -7.82 2.09
CA ASP A 93 8.73 -9.19 1.83
C ASP A 93 7.21 -9.33 1.70
N HIS A 94 6.43 -8.65 2.56
CA HIS A 94 4.98 -8.63 2.43
C HIS A 94 4.50 -8.06 1.09
N MET A 95 5.15 -7.02 0.56
CA MET A 95 4.83 -6.50 -0.78
C MET A 95 5.19 -7.50 -1.87
N MET A 96 6.34 -8.15 -1.77
CA MET A 96 6.77 -9.16 -2.73
C MET A 96 5.83 -10.37 -2.73
N ASP A 97 5.40 -10.84 -1.56
CA ASP A 97 4.48 -11.97 -1.43
C ASP A 97 3.08 -11.63 -1.92
N TRP A 98 2.62 -10.41 -1.67
CA TRP A 98 1.38 -9.91 -2.27
C TRP A 98 1.46 -9.90 -3.80
N MET A 99 2.53 -9.36 -4.39
CA MET A 99 2.71 -9.33 -5.84
C MET A 99 2.72 -10.73 -6.47
N LYS A 100 3.33 -11.72 -5.80
CA LYS A 100 3.32 -13.12 -6.27
C LYS A 100 1.93 -13.75 -6.25
N GLY A 101 1.09 -13.36 -5.29
CA GLY A 101 -0.27 -13.90 -5.10
C GLY A 101 -1.38 -13.10 -5.79
N TYR A 102 -1.06 -11.93 -6.34
CA TYR A 102 -2.03 -11.08 -6.99
C TYR A 102 -2.46 -11.66 -8.35
N ASN A 103 -3.77 -11.77 -8.57
CA ASN A 103 -4.40 -12.28 -9.78
C ASN A 103 -5.11 -11.13 -10.50
N PRO A 104 -4.47 -10.48 -11.50
CA PRO A 104 -5.08 -9.37 -12.23
C PRO A 104 -6.26 -9.80 -13.12
N ASP A 105 -6.33 -11.07 -13.49
CA ASP A 105 -7.35 -11.62 -14.40
C ASP A 105 -8.63 -12.06 -13.68
N SER A 106 -8.67 -11.94 -12.35
CA SER A 106 -9.90 -12.18 -11.59
C SER A 106 -11.02 -11.25 -12.08
N THR A 107 -12.25 -11.74 -12.06
CA THR A 107 -13.46 -10.94 -12.32
C THR A 107 -14.31 -10.77 -11.06
N ASP A 108 -13.82 -11.26 -9.92
CA ASP A 108 -14.54 -11.21 -8.64
C ASP A 108 -14.33 -9.85 -7.96
N VAL A 109 -15.42 -9.11 -7.76
CA VAL A 109 -15.42 -7.84 -7.02
C VAL A 109 -14.91 -8.05 -5.60
N LYS A 110 -15.30 -9.14 -4.93
CA LYS A 110 -14.92 -9.37 -3.53
C LYS A 110 -13.43 -9.63 -3.36
N TYR A 111 -12.83 -10.28 -4.37
CA TYR A 111 -11.40 -10.44 -4.46
C TYR A 111 -10.71 -9.07 -4.47
N PHE A 112 -11.08 -8.15 -5.37
CA PHE A 112 -10.42 -6.84 -5.43
C PHE A 112 -10.72 -5.92 -4.24
N GLU A 113 -11.88 -6.01 -3.60
CA GLU A 113 -12.10 -5.35 -2.31
C GLU A 113 -11.09 -5.82 -1.26
N THR A 114 -10.81 -7.12 -1.24
CA THR A 114 -9.85 -7.73 -0.31
C THR A 114 -8.43 -7.31 -0.64
N GLU A 115 -8.06 -7.32 -1.93
CA GLU A 115 -6.72 -6.87 -2.36
C GLU A 115 -6.50 -5.38 -2.08
N LEU A 116 -7.50 -4.53 -2.30
CA LEU A 116 -7.46 -3.12 -1.94
C LEU A 116 -7.22 -2.93 -0.43
N GLN A 117 -7.92 -3.70 0.41
CA GLN A 117 -7.73 -3.65 1.86
C GLN A 117 -6.31 -4.08 2.25
N LYS A 118 -5.80 -5.17 1.68
CA LYS A 118 -4.44 -5.67 1.93
C LYS A 118 -3.37 -4.63 1.62
N VAL A 119 -3.41 -4.02 0.42
CA VAL A 119 -2.41 -2.99 0.06
C VAL A 119 -2.58 -1.70 0.88
N SER A 120 -3.81 -1.37 1.28
CA SER A 120 -4.08 -0.21 2.16
C SER A 120 -3.49 -0.41 3.56
N ASP A 121 -3.60 -1.61 4.12
CA ASP A 121 -2.98 -1.93 5.42
C ASP A 121 -1.46 -2.04 5.30
N MET A 122 -0.97 -2.59 4.19
CA MET A 122 0.45 -2.59 3.88
C MET A 122 1.02 -1.18 3.80
N LYS A 123 0.31 -0.23 3.17
CA LYS A 123 0.70 1.18 3.14
C LYS A 123 0.91 1.75 4.54
N LYS A 124 0.01 1.46 5.48
CA LYS A 124 0.16 1.91 6.88
C LYS A 124 1.41 1.31 7.53
N ILE A 125 1.71 0.04 7.27
CA ILE A 125 2.92 -0.62 7.76
C ILE A 125 4.16 0.10 7.21
N PHE A 126 4.22 0.33 5.90
CA PHE A 126 5.30 1.06 5.26
C PHE A 126 5.47 2.47 5.84
N ASP A 127 4.40 3.25 5.93
CA ASP A 127 4.46 4.62 6.47
C ASP A 127 4.93 4.64 7.93
N ASN A 128 4.51 3.67 8.75
CA ASN A 128 4.96 3.53 10.14
C ASN A 128 6.44 3.14 10.25
N VAL A 129 6.88 2.16 9.46
CA VAL A 129 8.28 1.70 9.45
C VAL A 129 9.20 2.79 8.90
N ALA A 130 8.77 3.53 7.87
CA ALA A 130 9.50 4.68 7.34
C ALA A 130 9.73 5.75 8.41
N LYS A 131 8.68 6.07 9.18
CA LYS A 131 8.78 7.00 10.31
C LYS A 131 9.71 6.48 11.40
N GLU A 132 9.59 5.21 11.79
CA GLU A 132 10.46 4.59 12.78
C GLU A 132 11.94 4.65 12.34
N SER A 133 12.20 4.37 11.06
CA SER A 133 13.53 4.44 10.47
C SER A 133 14.11 5.85 10.56
N GLN A 134 13.35 6.86 10.11
CA GLN A 134 13.76 8.26 10.18
C GLN A 134 14.07 8.69 11.63
N ASP A 135 13.20 8.32 12.57
CA ASP A 135 13.34 8.71 13.97
C ASP A 135 14.53 8.06 14.67
N LYS A 136 14.83 6.79 14.35
CA LYS A 136 15.97 6.07 14.94
C LYS A 136 17.29 6.42 14.28
N LEU A 137 17.31 6.52 12.94
CA LEU A 137 18.54 6.71 12.18
C LEU A 137 19.02 8.16 12.11
N LYS A 138 18.20 9.16 12.45
CA LYS A 138 18.65 10.57 12.55
C LYS A 138 19.70 10.79 13.64
N ASN A 139 19.76 9.89 14.62
CA ASN A 139 20.70 9.97 15.74
C ASN A 139 22.08 9.38 15.42
N PHE A 140 22.30 8.90 14.19
CA PHE A 140 23.54 8.29 13.71
C PHE A 140 24.03 8.95 12.42
#